data_AF-A0A1V6D1C7-F1
#
_entry.id   AF-A0A1V6D1C7-F1
#
_cell.length_a   1.000
_cell.length_b   1.000
_cell.length_c   1.000
_cell.angle_alpha   90.00
_cell.angle_beta   90.00
_cell.angle_gamma   90.00
#
_symmetry.space_group_name_H-M   'P 1'
#
loop_
_entity.id
_entity.type
_entity.pdbx_description
1 polymer ?
#
loop_
_entity_poly.entity_id
_entity_poly.type
_entity_poly.pdbx_seq_one_letter_code
_entity_poly.pdbx_strand_id
1 'polypeptide(L)'
;MFKSLALIVVHLAAAQGGQAVDVSGEVMKPDQAYGKQARLRLAGDTTFGWKTATFTGDLDLNSHALTMETGGGNRTVFAGAISGSGRIVWNGGGIPHMQTAPSFLGGTAPNTFRGTLTVKRGLLALAKPPGVQAIAGEIVLGGGSNQAILRLDAPHQIEDSTSLTLAGPHEGRLWTQGHSETLGPLLVRAHGTIDLGESECTLTFADSRSQKWDLSKTVTIRQWTRGKDKVAFGSGGPGLTAEQAARVGFDSPSDRPAGLYRAKLLDDGQLVPDAKVAPADPPFDMSEQARRQRETVFRISGRSELGGPNTPLKDGMTISFFGDSITWQNGYIEAIAQALRTGEGTRNMKIRLVNRGVNGGGVLSLRDGVDKAAYVDAKNHNGPQAPFARVIATDRADLAVVFIGINDVWWRKTSAEDFERALHDLASAAKANRTRLVLCTLTVYRELPTGANPKDAGCDAFAELTRKAARETGATLVDLRKAYLAYLQNHNVELRVDGSLAFRDMGVLTYDGVHPTQAGVELLADHIAAGIGRALRPAAP
;
A
#
# COMPACT_ATOMS: atom_id res chain seq x y z
N MET A 1 4.24 26.24 2.96
CA MET A 1 3.72 27.30 2.07
C MET A 1 2.20 27.28 2.15
N PHE A 2 1.62 28.24 2.84
CA PHE A 2 0.17 28.44 2.90
C PHE A 2 -0.32 28.87 1.51
N LYS A 3 -1.14 28.06 0.85
CA LYS A 3 -1.87 28.50 -0.36
C LYS A 3 -3.04 29.38 0.09
N SER A 4 -3.11 30.58 -0.45
CA SER A 4 -4.17 31.57 -0.22
C SER A 4 -5.55 30.95 -0.42
N LEU A 5 -6.40 31.01 0.60
CA LEU A 5 -7.84 30.84 0.47
C LEU A 5 -8.38 32.01 -0.36
N ALA A 6 -8.76 31.76 -1.61
CA ALA A 6 -9.64 32.67 -2.33
C ALA A 6 -11.05 32.48 -1.74
N LEU A 7 -11.42 33.36 -0.82
CA LEU A 7 -12.75 33.44 -0.23
C LEU A 7 -13.72 33.93 -1.34
N ILE A 8 -14.48 33.02 -1.95
CA ILE A 8 -15.57 33.41 -2.85
C ILE A 8 -16.71 33.98 -2.00
N VAL A 9 -17.11 35.21 -2.34
CA VAL A 9 -18.24 35.93 -1.78
C VAL A 9 -19.52 35.15 -2.05
N VAL A 10 -20.09 34.53 -1.01
CA VAL A 10 -21.42 33.95 -1.04
C VAL A 10 -22.42 35.10 -1.16
N HIS A 11 -23.00 35.29 -2.35
CA HIS A 11 -24.25 36.02 -2.44
C HIS A 11 -25.32 35.15 -1.76
N LEU A 12 -25.69 35.50 -0.52
CA LEU A 12 -26.90 34.97 0.11
C LEU A 12 -28.12 35.54 -0.63
N ALA A 13 -28.50 34.90 -1.73
CA ALA A 13 -29.88 34.91 -2.16
C ALA A 13 -30.55 33.74 -1.44
N ALA A 14 -31.41 34.04 -0.46
CA ALA A 14 -32.34 33.05 0.05
C ALA A 14 -33.21 32.60 -1.13
N ALA A 15 -33.01 31.37 -1.59
CA ALA A 15 -33.79 30.79 -2.66
C ALA A 15 -35.27 30.76 -2.24
N GLN A 16 -36.09 31.60 -2.86
CA GLN A 16 -37.53 31.38 -2.88
C GLN A 16 -37.78 30.05 -3.58
N GLY A 17 -38.59 29.18 -2.97
CA GLY A 17 -38.72 27.77 -3.34
C GLY A 17 -38.99 27.54 -4.83
N GLY A 18 -38.04 26.91 -5.52
CA GLY A 18 -38.23 26.36 -6.87
C GLY A 18 -37.07 26.59 -7.85
N GLN A 19 -36.32 27.69 -7.74
CA GLN A 19 -35.22 28.00 -8.65
C GLN A 19 -33.91 27.29 -8.27
N ALA A 20 -33.17 26.85 -9.29
CA ALA A 20 -31.83 26.32 -9.11
C ALA A 20 -30.84 27.43 -8.75
N VAL A 21 -29.90 27.13 -7.86
CA VAL A 21 -28.82 28.03 -7.46
C VAL A 21 -27.61 27.79 -8.37
N ASP A 22 -27.14 28.85 -9.01
CA ASP A 22 -25.91 28.80 -9.81
C ASP A 22 -24.68 28.65 -8.91
N VAL A 23 -23.83 27.68 -9.22
CA VAL A 23 -22.59 27.39 -8.48
C VAL A 23 -21.39 27.30 -9.40
N SER A 24 -20.24 27.79 -8.94
CA SER A 24 -18.96 27.74 -9.64
C SER A 24 -17.79 27.79 -8.64
N GLY A 25 -16.60 27.37 -9.06
CA GLY A 25 -15.39 27.43 -8.24
C GLY A 25 -15.35 26.40 -7.11
N GLU A 26 -14.56 26.66 -6.07
CA GLU A 26 -14.39 25.72 -4.96
C GLU A 26 -15.40 25.96 -3.84
N VAL A 27 -16.22 24.95 -3.54
CA VAL A 27 -17.19 24.94 -2.45
C VAL A 27 -16.84 23.83 -1.47
N MET A 28 -16.22 24.19 -0.35
CA MET A 28 -15.75 23.19 0.62
C MET A 28 -16.87 22.46 1.38
N LYS A 29 -18.02 23.12 1.59
CA LYS A 29 -19.17 22.62 2.36
C LYS A 29 -20.50 22.91 1.64
N PRO A 30 -20.78 22.29 0.49
CA PRO A 30 -21.95 22.62 -0.32
C PRO A 30 -23.28 22.40 0.40
N ASP A 31 -23.36 21.41 1.28
CA ASP A 31 -24.53 21.13 2.12
C ASP A 31 -24.84 22.25 3.12
N GLN A 32 -23.82 22.91 3.66
CA GLN A 32 -23.96 24.08 4.56
C GLN A 32 -24.15 25.38 3.78
N ALA A 33 -23.49 25.51 2.63
CA ALA A 33 -23.52 26.73 1.83
C ALA A 33 -24.89 26.94 1.15
N TYR A 34 -25.49 25.86 0.66
CA TYR A 34 -26.74 25.94 -0.13
C TYR A 34 -27.90 25.18 0.52
N GLY A 35 -27.63 24.29 1.47
CA GLY A 35 -28.63 23.37 2.02
C GLY A 35 -28.62 22.02 1.29
N LYS A 36 -28.84 20.93 2.03
CA LYS A 36 -28.75 19.55 1.52
C LYS A 36 -29.69 19.24 0.35
N GLN A 37 -30.80 19.95 0.22
CA GLN A 37 -31.83 19.72 -0.80
C GLN A 37 -31.86 20.80 -1.89
N ALA A 38 -30.88 21.72 -1.90
CA ALA A 38 -30.84 22.77 -2.91
C ALA A 38 -30.68 22.17 -4.31
N ARG A 39 -31.49 22.65 -5.25
CA ARG A 39 -31.31 22.38 -6.67
C ARG A 39 -30.18 23.26 -7.16
N LEU A 40 -29.14 22.68 -7.73
CA LEU A 40 -27.95 23.39 -8.17
C LEU A 40 -27.84 23.35 -9.69
N ARG A 41 -27.27 24.40 -10.27
CA ARG A 41 -26.88 24.47 -11.68
C ARG A 41 -25.43 24.94 -11.74
N LEU A 42 -24.58 24.27 -12.50
CA LEU A 42 -23.21 24.76 -12.67
C LEU A 42 -23.21 26.00 -13.59
N ALA A 43 -22.61 27.09 -13.14
CA ALA A 43 -22.30 28.28 -13.95
C ALA A 43 -20.83 28.35 -14.35
N GLY A 44 -20.03 27.38 -13.91
CA GLY A 44 -18.61 27.21 -14.19
C GLY A 44 -18.11 25.88 -13.64
N ASP A 45 -16.87 25.52 -13.98
CA ASP A 45 -16.21 24.36 -13.36
C ASP A 45 -16.20 24.50 -11.83
N THR A 46 -16.64 23.45 -11.15
CA THR A 46 -16.94 23.47 -9.72
C THR A 46 -16.27 22.31 -9.00
N THR A 47 -15.70 22.58 -7.82
CA THR A 47 -15.15 21.56 -6.93
C THR A 47 -15.90 21.54 -5.62
N PHE A 48 -16.48 20.40 -5.27
CA PHE A 48 -17.05 20.15 -3.94
C PHE A 48 -16.01 19.49 -3.04
N GLY A 49 -15.71 20.14 -1.92
CA GLY A 49 -14.66 19.71 -1.00
C GLY A 49 -15.08 18.60 -0.02
N TRP A 50 -14.12 18.18 0.81
CA TRP A 50 -14.23 16.97 1.63
C TRP A 50 -15.28 16.98 2.73
N LYS A 51 -15.95 18.12 2.95
CA LYS A 51 -17.02 18.29 3.93
C LYS A 51 -18.41 18.26 3.31
N THR A 52 -18.56 17.83 2.05
CA THR A 52 -19.88 17.64 1.39
C THR A 52 -20.84 16.75 2.19
N ALA A 53 -20.32 15.73 2.89
CA ALA A 53 -21.10 14.78 3.69
C ALA A 53 -22.25 14.11 2.94
N THR A 54 -23.45 14.70 2.93
CA THR A 54 -24.62 14.18 2.21
C THR A 54 -25.37 15.31 1.52
N PHE A 55 -25.48 15.22 0.20
CA PHE A 55 -26.22 16.14 -0.64
C PHE A 55 -27.32 15.38 -1.40
N THR A 56 -28.56 15.87 -1.31
CA THR A 56 -29.77 15.21 -1.82
C THR A 56 -30.51 16.03 -2.89
N GLY A 57 -30.12 17.28 -3.09
CA GLY A 57 -30.70 18.13 -4.13
C GLY A 57 -30.15 17.81 -5.52
N ASP A 58 -30.97 18.03 -6.54
CA ASP A 58 -30.60 17.79 -7.94
C ASP A 58 -29.50 18.74 -8.41
N LEU A 59 -28.72 18.32 -9.40
CA LEU A 59 -27.62 19.07 -9.98
C LEU A 59 -27.65 19.02 -11.51
N ASP A 60 -27.77 20.17 -12.15
CA ASP A 60 -27.55 20.34 -13.60
C ASP A 60 -26.08 20.68 -13.88
N LEU A 61 -25.37 19.83 -14.61
CA LEU A 61 -23.98 20.03 -15.00
C LEU A 61 -23.80 21.21 -15.97
N ASN A 62 -24.82 21.56 -16.75
CA ASN A 62 -24.84 22.74 -17.64
C ASN A 62 -23.54 22.96 -18.45
N SER A 63 -22.99 21.90 -19.03
CA SER A 63 -21.74 21.85 -19.82
C SER A 63 -20.44 22.14 -19.07
N HIS A 64 -20.45 22.04 -17.74
CA HIS A 64 -19.27 22.28 -16.89
C HIS A 64 -18.77 21.02 -16.19
N ALA A 65 -17.58 21.12 -15.59
CA ALA A 65 -17.01 20.07 -14.78
C ALA A 65 -17.47 20.13 -13.32
N LEU A 66 -17.85 18.98 -12.76
CA LEU A 66 -17.98 18.77 -11.33
C LEU A 66 -16.81 17.92 -10.83
N THR A 67 -16.03 18.43 -9.87
CA THR A 67 -15.01 17.66 -9.16
C THR A 67 -15.46 17.39 -7.73
N MET A 68 -15.51 16.12 -7.33
CA MET A 68 -15.76 15.68 -5.96
C MET A 68 -14.44 15.36 -5.27
N GLU A 69 -14.00 16.22 -4.36
CA GLU A 69 -12.73 16.10 -3.66
C GLU A 69 -12.93 15.64 -2.21
N THR A 70 -12.77 14.34 -1.96
CA THR A 70 -13.08 13.73 -0.65
C THR A 70 -12.02 13.98 0.42
N GLY A 71 -10.92 14.68 0.12
CA GLY A 71 -9.87 15.03 1.10
C GLY A 71 -9.21 13.83 1.76
N GLY A 72 -8.89 12.79 0.97
CA GLY A 72 -8.28 11.56 1.48
C GLY A 72 -9.27 10.44 1.78
N GLY A 73 -10.48 10.49 1.20
CA GLY A 73 -11.46 9.41 1.32
C GLY A 73 -12.53 9.62 2.40
N ASN A 74 -12.82 10.88 2.78
CA ASN A 74 -14.01 11.14 3.59
C ASN A 74 -15.26 10.67 2.84
N ARG A 75 -16.19 10.04 3.57
CA ARG A 75 -17.45 9.55 3.02
C ARG A 75 -18.27 10.73 2.48
N THR A 76 -18.53 10.70 1.17
CA THR A 76 -19.43 11.64 0.49
C THR A 76 -20.61 10.88 -0.11
N VAL A 77 -21.82 11.38 0.10
CA VAL A 77 -23.06 10.85 -0.49
C VAL A 77 -23.68 11.93 -1.37
N PHE A 78 -23.86 11.63 -2.65
CA PHE A 78 -24.64 12.45 -3.56
C PHE A 78 -25.86 11.66 -4.01
N ALA A 79 -27.05 12.10 -3.63
CA ALA A 79 -28.31 11.37 -3.81
C ALA A 79 -29.37 12.14 -4.62
N GLY A 80 -29.07 13.37 -5.07
CA GLY A 80 -29.90 14.06 -6.06
C GLY A 80 -29.71 13.49 -7.46
N ALA A 81 -30.64 13.81 -8.37
CA ALA A 81 -30.45 13.51 -9.78
C ALA A 81 -29.39 14.43 -10.38
N ILE A 82 -28.49 13.88 -11.19
CA ILE A 82 -27.51 14.65 -11.96
C ILE A 82 -27.92 14.64 -13.43
N SER A 83 -28.07 15.82 -14.02
CA SER A 83 -28.55 16.02 -15.40
C SER A 83 -27.64 16.95 -16.20
N GLY A 84 -27.96 17.12 -17.49
CA GLY A 84 -27.23 18.03 -18.39
C GLY A 84 -25.92 17.46 -18.93
N SER A 85 -25.29 18.16 -19.84
CA SER A 85 -23.98 17.75 -20.37
C SER A 85 -22.86 18.19 -19.42
N GLY A 86 -21.74 17.48 -19.35
CA GLY A 86 -20.58 17.88 -18.54
C GLY A 86 -19.68 16.71 -18.19
N ARG A 87 -18.65 16.97 -17.38
CA ARG A 87 -17.76 15.91 -16.86
C ARG A 87 -17.86 15.84 -15.35
N ILE A 88 -17.78 14.64 -14.80
CA ILE A 88 -17.71 14.40 -13.36
C ILE A 88 -16.35 13.79 -13.05
N VAL A 89 -15.62 14.34 -12.10
CA VAL A 89 -14.34 13.82 -11.62
C VAL A 89 -14.48 13.45 -10.16
N TRP A 90 -14.26 12.18 -9.83
CA TRP A 90 -14.27 11.68 -8.47
C TRP A 90 -12.86 11.44 -7.96
N ASN A 91 -12.48 12.16 -6.91
CA ASN A 91 -11.19 12.07 -6.25
C ASN A 91 -11.37 11.56 -4.81
N GLY A 92 -11.32 10.24 -4.67
CA GLY A 92 -11.43 9.51 -3.41
C GLY A 92 -10.15 9.49 -2.57
N GLY A 93 -10.10 8.53 -1.63
CA GLY A 93 -8.91 8.26 -0.82
C GLY A 93 -7.83 7.44 -1.56
N GLY A 94 -6.70 7.25 -0.89
CA GLY A 94 -5.52 6.56 -1.39
C GLY A 94 -4.35 6.70 -0.43
N ILE A 95 -3.31 5.89 -0.58
CA ILE A 95 -2.11 5.92 0.27
C ILE A 95 -1.59 7.37 0.40
N PRO A 96 -1.30 7.86 1.63
CA PRO A 96 -1.31 7.14 2.92
C PRO A 96 -2.69 7.04 3.60
N HIS A 97 -3.68 7.80 3.15
CA HIS A 97 -5.04 7.83 3.71
C HIS A 97 -5.98 6.93 2.90
N MET A 98 -5.93 5.63 3.18
CA MET A 98 -6.89 4.70 2.58
C MET A 98 -8.31 5.12 2.93
N GLN A 99 -9.20 5.07 1.94
CA GLN A 99 -10.61 5.33 2.13
C GLN A 99 -11.21 4.20 2.98
N THR A 100 -11.55 4.48 4.23
CA THR A 100 -12.11 3.49 5.17
C THR A 100 -13.61 3.26 4.97
N ALA A 101 -14.30 4.18 4.31
CA ALA A 101 -15.73 4.06 3.97
C ALA A 101 -16.00 4.50 2.53
N PRO A 102 -16.86 3.76 1.78
CA PRO A 102 -17.22 4.12 0.41
C PRO A 102 -17.91 5.49 0.35
N SER A 103 -17.75 6.16 -0.79
CA SER A 103 -18.61 7.27 -1.19
C SER A 103 -19.72 6.75 -2.10
N PHE A 104 -20.83 7.48 -2.22
CA PHE A 104 -22.03 6.97 -2.85
C PHE A 104 -22.61 7.95 -3.87
N LEU A 105 -22.93 7.45 -5.07
CA LEU A 105 -23.94 8.02 -5.96
C LEU A 105 -25.24 7.26 -5.73
N GLY A 106 -26.17 7.84 -4.98
CA GLY A 106 -27.43 7.21 -4.56
C GLY A 106 -28.67 7.97 -5.01
N GLY A 107 -29.76 7.77 -4.28
CA GLY A 107 -31.07 8.40 -4.56
C GLY A 107 -31.97 7.56 -5.46
N THR A 108 -33.25 7.93 -5.52
CA THR A 108 -34.28 7.16 -6.25
C THR A 108 -34.51 7.63 -7.68
N ALA A 109 -34.19 8.89 -8.00
CA ALA A 109 -34.31 9.43 -9.34
C ALA A 109 -33.10 9.03 -10.21
N PRO A 110 -33.30 8.72 -11.51
CA PRO A 110 -32.20 8.42 -12.41
C PRO A 110 -31.35 9.66 -12.68
N ASN A 111 -30.05 9.43 -12.87
CA ASN A 111 -29.15 10.42 -13.46
C ASN A 111 -29.33 10.39 -14.99
N THR A 112 -29.31 11.55 -15.63
CA THR A 112 -29.49 11.71 -17.09
C THR A 112 -28.37 12.52 -17.73
N PHE A 113 -27.28 12.76 -16.99
CA PHE A 113 -26.15 13.53 -17.49
C PHE A 113 -25.49 12.86 -18.69
N ARG A 114 -24.92 13.69 -19.58
CA ARG A 114 -24.12 13.23 -20.72
C ARG A 114 -22.68 13.70 -20.57
N GLY A 115 -21.74 12.82 -20.90
CA GLY A 115 -20.30 13.05 -20.78
C GLY A 115 -19.64 12.08 -19.82
N THR A 116 -18.39 12.34 -19.44
CA THR A 116 -17.55 11.34 -18.77
C THR A 116 -17.60 11.45 -17.24
N LEU A 117 -17.85 10.34 -16.56
CA LEU A 117 -17.46 10.14 -15.16
C LEU A 117 -16.04 9.55 -15.11
N THR A 118 -15.11 10.29 -14.51
CA THR A 118 -13.76 9.80 -14.20
C THR A 118 -13.62 9.55 -12.71
N VAL A 119 -13.48 8.29 -12.29
CA VAL A 119 -13.00 7.95 -10.93
C VAL A 119 -11.49 7.92 -10.97
N LYS A 120 -10.81 8.95 -10.45
CA LYS A 120 -9.34 9.03 -10.51
C LYS A 120 -8.65 8.15 -9.48
N ARG A 121 -9.27 8.02 -8.30
CA ARG A 121 -8.80 7.19 -7.17
C ARG A 121 -9.91 6.98 -6.13
N GLY A 122 -9.73 6.00 -5.26
CA GLY A 122 -10.64 5.65 -4.17
C GLY A 122 -11.86 4.85 -4.64
N LEU A 123 -12.81 4.66 -3.73
CA LEU A 123 -14.01 3.84 -3.95
C LEU A 123 -15.26 4.72 -4.06
N LEU A 124 -15.91 4.64 -5.22
CA LEU A 124 -17.25 5.17 -5.48
C LEU A 124 -18.24 4.03 -5.68
N ALA A 125 -19.27 3.98 -4.85
CA ALA A 125 -20.36 3.02 -4.93
C ALA A 125 -21.58 3.63 -5.63
N LEU A 126 -22.17 2.89 -6.55
CA LEU A 126 -23.45 3.18 -7.18
C LEU A 126 -24.54 2.54 -6.33
N ALA A 127 -25.40 3.36 -5.74
CA ALA A 127 -26.37 2.93 -4.72
C ALA A 127 -27.79 3.47 -4.98
N LYS A 128 -28.15 3.62 -6.26
CA LYS A 128 -29.53 3.81 -6.69
C LYS A 128 -30.29 2.47 -6.65
N PRO A 129 -31.64 2.46 -6.63
CA PRO A 129 -32.41 1.22 -6.72
C PRO A 129 -32.09 0.39 -7.98
N PRO A 130 -32.39 -0.92 -7.98
CA PRO A 130 -32.21 -1.77 -9.17
C PRO A 130 -32.87 -1.19 -10.42
N GLY A 131 -32.17 -1.17 -11.55
CA GLY A 131 -32.68 -0.64 -12.82
C GLY A 131 -32.72 0.88 -12.92
N VAL A 132 -32.31 1.62 -11.88
CA VAL A 132 -32.26 3.08 -11.90
C VAL A 132 -30.86 3.53 -12.28
N GLN A 133 -30.74 4.25 -13.40
CA GLN A 133 -29.47 4.74 -13.92
C GLN A 133 -28.75 5.65 -12.90
N ALA A 134 -27.69 5.14 -12.30
CA ALA A 134 -26.71 5.92 -11.57
C ALA A 134 -25.71 6.58 -12.52
N ILE A 135 -25.44 5.96 -13.67
CA ILE A 135 -24.53 6.48 -14.70
C ILE A 135 -25.21 6.44 -16.07
N ALA A 136 -25.18 7.58 -16.78
CA ALA A 136 -25.77 7.77 -18.11
C ALA A 136 -24.74 8.33 -19.13
N GLY A 137 -23.46 8.13 -18.85
CA GLY A 137 -22.33 8.66 -19.62
C GLY A 137 -21.11 7.74 -19.54
N GLU A 138 -20.03 8.08 -20.25
CA GLU A 138 -18.81 7.26 -20.31
C GLU A 138 -18.13 7.13 -18.94
N ILE A 139 -17.46 6.01 -18.68
CA ILE A 139 -16.72 5.76 -17.44
C ILE A 139 -15.22 5.67 -17.73
N VAL A 140 -14.42 6.39 -16.95
CA VAL A 140 -12.96 6.22 -16.88
C VAL A 140 -12.58 5.86 -15.45
N LEU A 141 -11.91 4.72 -15.27
CA LEU A 141 -11.34 4.31 -13.99
C LEU A 141 -9.82 4.49 -14.03
N GLY A 142 -9.33 5.42 -13.23
CA GLY A 142 -7.91 5.69 -12.99
C GLY A 142 -7.45 7.07 -13.46
N GLY A 143 -6.13 7.23 -13.62
CA GLY A 143 -5.50 8.53 -13.90
C GLY A 143 -5.19 9.39 -12.67
N GLY A 144 -5.38 8.86 -11.46
CA GLY A 144 -4.89 9.43 -10.20
C GLY A 144 -3.61 8.75 -9.69
N SER A 145 -3.25 9.03 -8.44
CA SER A 145 -2.07 8.48 -7.75
C SER A 145 -2.37 7.21 -6.93
N ASN A 146 -3.54 6.61 -7.13
CA ASN A 146 -3.94 5.37 -6.45
C ASN A 146 -4.98 4.61 -7.28
N GLN A 147 -5.39 3.45 -6.78
CA GLN A 147 -6.43 2.62 -7.38
C GLN A 147 -7.76 3.38 -7.48
N ALA A 148 -8.48 3.15 -8.58
CA ALA A 148 -9.80 3.70 -8.82
C ALA A 148 -10.83 2.56 -8.84
N ILE A 149 -11.80 2.60 -7.94
CA ILE A 149 -12.78 1.52 -7.75
C ILE A 149 -14.18 2.09 -7.97
N LEU A 150 -14.89 1.52 -8.93
CA LEU A 150 -16.34 1.71 -9.09
C LEU A 150 -17.04 0.44 -8.63
N ARG A 151 -17.96 0.58 -7.67
CA ARG A 151 -18.67 -0.55 -7.07
C ARG A 151 -20.16 -0.46 -7.36
N LEU A 152 -20.79 -1.58 -7.71
CA LEU A 152 -22.25 -1.70 -7.78
C LEU A 152 -22.79 -2.13 -6.41
N ASP A 153 -23.85 -1.47 -5.95
CA ASP A 153 -24.64 -1.88 -4.76
C ASP A 153 -26.08 -2.30 -5.15
N ALA A 154 -26.40 -2.30 -6.45
CA ALA A 154 -27.62 -2.87 -7.04
C ALA A 154 -27.38 -3.22 -8.53
N PRO A 155 -28.18 -4.11 -9.16
CA PRO A 155 -28.01 -4.44 -10.57
C PRO A 155 -28.62 -3.36 -11.49
N HIS A 156 -28.13 -3.32 -12.74
CA HIS A 156 -28.66 -2.46 -13.81
C HIS A 156 -28.65 -0.96 -13.46
N GLN A 157 -27.51 -0.46 -12.98
CA GLN A 157 -27.34 0.94 -12.58
C GLN A 157 -26.58 1.77 -13.61
N ILE A 158 -26.00 1.14 -14.62
CA ILE A 158 -25.26 1.78 -15.71
C ILE A 158 -26.09 1.68 -16.98
N GLU A 159 -26.19 2.77 -17.75
CA GLU A 159 -26.83 2.73 -19.08
C GLU A 159 -26.07 1.75 -20.00
N ASP A 160 -26.78 0.82 -20.65
CA ASP A 160 -26.19 -0.28 -21.42
C ASP A 160 -25.18 0.14 -22.51
N SER A 161 -25.27 1.38 -23.01
CA SER A 161 -24.34 1.93 -24.01
C SER A 161 -23.07 2.55 -23.41
N THR A 162 -22.97 2.68 -22.09
CA THR A 162 -21.86 3.35 -21.40
C THR A 162 -20.56 2.57 -21.61
N SER A 163 -19.58 3.19 -22.26
CA SER A 163 -18.24 2.64 -22.40
C SER A 163 -17.48 2.66 -21.07
N LEU A 164 -16.62 1.67 -20.86
CA LEU A 164 -15.70 1.60 -19.73
C LEU A 164 -14.27 1.71 -20.23
N THR A 165 -13.50 2.66 -19.68
CA THR A 165 -12.07 2.80 -19.94
C THR A 165 -11.27 2.56 -18.66
N LEU A 166 -10.31 1.64 -18.72
CA LEU A 166 -9.30 1.41 -17.68
C LEU A 166 -8.03 2.20 -18.02
N ALA A 167 -7.60 3.14 -17.18
CA ALA A 167 -6.53 4.09 -17.52
C ALA A 167 -5.59 4.44 -16.35
N GLY A 168 -4.42 4.98 -16.67
CA GLY A 168 -3.46 5.50 -15.69
C GLY A 168 -2.49 4.46 -15.12
N PRO A 169 -1.63 4.87 -14.17
CA PRO A 169 -0.52 4.03 -13.69
C PRO A 169 -0.92 3.03 -12.60
N HIS A 170 -2.11 3.15 -12.02
CA HIS A 170 -2.61 2.28 -10.96
C HIS A 170 -3.83 1.51 -11.44
N GLU A 171 -4.13 0.39 -10.76
CA GLU A 171 -5.25 -0.50 -11.09
C GLU A 171 -6.60 0.25 -11.07
N GLY A 172 -7.33 0.17 -12.18
CA GLY A 172 -8.76 0.47 -12.23
C GLY A 172 -9.57 -0.80 -11.95
N ARG A 173 -10.60 -0.71 -11.11
CA ARG A 173 -11.44 -1.85 -10.73
C ARG A 173 -12.92 -1.56 -10.90
N LEU A 174 -13.61 -2.40 -11.68
CA LEU A 174 -15.05 -2.56 -11.61
C LEU A 174 -15.37 -3.67 -10.61
N TRP A 175 -16.17 -3.38 -9.58
CA TRP A 175 -16.57 -4.35 -8.57
C TRP A 175 -18.09 -4.49 -8.55
N THR A 176 -18.61 -5.61 -9.05
CA THR A 176 -20.06 -5.79 -9.21
C THR A 176 -20.76 -6.27 -7.94
N GLN A 177 -20.04 -6.80 -6.95
CA GLN A 177 -20.60 -7.40 -5.73
C GLN A 177 -21.70 -8.46 -5.97
N GLY A 178 -21.67 -9.14 -7.12
CA GLY A 178 -22.70 -10.11 -7.49
C GLY A 178 -23.94 -9.49 -8.13
N HIS A 179 -23.89 -8.21 -8.49
CA HIS A 179 -24.96 -7.55 -9.24
C HIS A 179 -24.70 -7.65 -10.74
N SER A 180 -25.71 -8.12 -11.49
CA SER A 180 -25.60 -8.22 -12.95
C SER A 180 -25.66 -6.83 -13.60
N GLU A 181 -24.89 -6.66 -14.67
CA GLU A 181 -24.77 -5.38 -15.37
C GLU A 181 -24.47 -5.56 -16.87
N THR A 182 -24.94 -4.61 -17.67
CA THR A 182 -24.59 -4.49 -19.10
C THR A 182 -23.91 -3.15 -19.35
N LEU A 183 -22.81 -3.17 -20.08
CA LEU A 183 -22.06 -1.98 -20.47
C LEU A 183 -21.82 -1.95 -21.98
N GLY A 184 -21.46 -0.77 -22.46
CA GLY A 184 -20.91 -0.56 -23.78
C GLY A 184 -19.51 -1.18 -23.93
N PRO A 185 -18.72 -0.76 -24.93
CA PRO A 185 -17.40 -1.32 -25.17
C PRO A 185 -16.41 -1.06 -24.03
N LEU A 186 -15.49 -2.00 -23.82
CA LEU A 186 -14.34 -1.87 -22.92
C LEU A 186 -13.12 -1.38 -23.69
N LEU A 187 -12.44 -0.37 -23.14
CA LEU A 187 -11.14 0.11 -23.60
C LEU A 187 -10.08 -0.08 -22.51
N VAL A 188 -9.04 -0.86 -22.81
CA VAL A 188 -7.94 -1.15 -21.87
C VAL A 188 -6.71 -0.30 -22.22
N ARG A 189 -6.36 0.65 -21.34
CA ARG A 189 -5.13 1.47 -21.41
C ARG A 189 -4.22 1.29 -20.19
N ALA A 190 -4.68 0.56 -19.19
CA ALA A 190 -3.96 0.23 -17.96
C ALA A 190 -4.33 -1.19 -17.52
N HIS A 191 -3.52 -1.77 -16.62
CA HIS A 191 -3.93 -3.00 -15.95
C HIS A 191 -5.18 -2.73 -15.12
N GLY A 192 -6.12 -3.66 -15.12
CA GLY A 192 -7.33 -3.51 -14.31
C GLY A 192 -7.94 -4.82 -13.88
N THR A 193 -8.93 -4.71 -13.02
CA THR A 193 -9.63 -5.84 -12.43
C THR A 193 -11.15 -5.70 -12.62
N ILE A 194 -11.79 -6.82 -12.91
CA ILE A 194 -13.23 -7.00 -12.82
C ILE A 194 -13.47 -7.97 -11.67
N ASP A 195 -14.10 -7.51 -10.60
CA ASP A 195 -14.42 -8.32 -9.43
C ASP A 195 -15.91 -8.61 -9.42
N LEU A 196 -16.27 -9.89 -9.54
CA LEU A 196 -17.67 -10.32 -9.68
C LEU A 196 -18.40 -10.42 -8.34
N GLY A 197 -17.70 -10.37 -7.21
CA GLY A 197 -18.30 -10.66 -5.89
C GLY A 197 -18.68 -12.12 -5.69
N GLU A 198 -19.35 -12.43 -4.58
CA GLU A 198 -19.62 -13.82 -4.14
C GLU A 198 -20.99 -14.36 -4.59
N SER A 199 -21.86 -13.50 -5.13
CA SER A 199 -23.19 -13.88 -5.63
C SER A 199 -23.20 -13.97 -7.16
N GLU A 200 -24.20 -14.66 -7.70
CA GLU A 200 -24.35 -14.89 -9.14
C GLU A 200 -24.35 -13.58 -9.93
N CYS A 201 -23.38 -13.43 -10.84
CA CYS A 201 -23.19 -12.23 -11.64
C CYS A 201 -23.16 -12.55 -13.14
N THR A 202 -24.03 -11.90 -13.91
CA THR A 202 -23.90 -11.78 -15.36
C THR A 202 -23.42 -10.37 -15.72
N LEU A 203 -22.20 -10.27 -16.23
CA LEU A 203 -21.59 -9.04 -16.73
C LEU A 203 -21.42 -9.14 -18.26
N THR A 204 -22.06 -8.25 -19.00
CA THR A 204 -21.95 -8.23 -20.47
C THR A 204 -21.41 -6.88 -20.94
N PHE A 205 -20.43 -6.91 -21.84
CA PHE A 205 -19.95 -5.75 -22.57
C PHE A 205 -20.43 -5.81 -24.02
N ALA A 206 -20.69 -4.66 -24.62
CA ALA A 206 -20.85 -4.56 -26.07
C ALA A 206 -19.55 -4.92 -26.81
N ASP A 207 -19.65 -5.08 -28.13
CA ASP A 207 -18.51 -5.39 -29.00
C ASP A 207 -17.37 -4.38 -28.83
N SER A 208 -16.22 -4.88 -28.41
CA SER A 208 -15.02 -4.10 -28.11
C SER A 208 -13.93 -4.28 -29.17
N ARG A 209 -14.18 -4.98 -30.28
CA ARG A 209 -13.18 -5.23 -31.34
C ARG A 209 -12.63 -3.95 -31.99
N SER A 210 -13.45 -2.91 -32.06
CA SER A 210 -13.02 -1.60 -32.58
C SER A 210 -12.19 -0.77 -31.59
N GLN A 211 -12.13 -1.18 -30.32
CA GLN A 211 -11.39 -0.49 -29.26
C GLN A 211 -9.91 -0.82 -29.34
N LYS A 212 -9.06 0.21 -29.47
CA LYS A 212 -7.61 0.05 -29.52
C LYS A 212 -7.03 -0.17 -28.13
N TRP A 213 -6.97 -1.43 -27.68
CA TRP A 213 -6.35 -1.81 -26.41
C TRP A 213 -4.82 -1.62 -26.46
N ASP A 214 -4.24 -1.21 -25.33
CA ASP A 214 -2.81 -1.37 -25.11
C ASP A 214 -2.54 -2.84 -24.74
N LEU A 215 -1.97 -3.60 -25.69
CA LEU A 215 -1.72 -5.03 -25.51
C LEU A 215 -0.58 -5.34 -24.53
N SER A 216 0.10 -4.33 -23.97
CA SER A 216 0.98 -4.50 -22.80
C SER A 216 0.21 -4.56 -21.47
N LYS A 217 -1.10 -4.34 -21.51
CA LYS A 217 -1.97 -4.31 -20.33
C LYS A 217 -2.86 -5.55 -20.29
N THR A 218 -3.32 -5.86 -19.08
CA THR A 218 -4.08 -7.08 -18.79
C THR A 218 -5.28 -6.76 -17.92
N VAL A 219 -6.37 -7.51 -18.10
CA VAL A 219 -7.56 -7.46 -17.25
C VAL A 219 -7.69 -8.78 -16.51
N THR A 220 -7.78 -8.71 -15.18
CA THR A 220 -7.97 -9.88 -14.33
C THR A 220 -9.40 -9.92 -13.83
N ILE A 221 -10.09 -11.04 -14.06
CA ILE A 221 -11.42 -11.34 -13.53
C ILE A 221 -11.24 -12.10 -12.21
N ARG A 222 -11.89 -11.64 -11.14
CA ARG A 222 -11.86 -12.24 -9.80
C ARG A 222 -13.23 -12.75 -9.38
N GLN A 223 -13.23 -13.70 -8.45
CA GLN A 223 -14.43 -14.30 -7.85
C GLN A 223 -15.36 -14.97 -8.87
N TRP A 224 -14.80 -15.48 -9.97
CA TRP A 224 -15.59 -16.21 -10.96
C TRP A 224 -15.88 -17.63 -10.49
N THR A 225 -17.17 -17.97 -10.46
CA THR A 225 -17.70 -19.27 -10.08
C THR A 225 -18.35 -19.97 -11.27
N ARG A 226 -17.86 -21.17 -11.58
CA ARG A 226 -18.39 -21.97 -12.69
C ARG A 226 -19.87 -22.28 -12.50
N GLY A 227 -20.65 -22.05 -13.55
CA GLY A 227 -22.08 -22.33 -13.57
C GLY A 227 -22.94 -21.30 -12.83
N LYS A 228 -22.33 -20.28 -12.20
CA LYS A 228 -23.03 -19.12 -11.65
C LYS A 228 -22.71 -17.88 -12.48
N ASP A 229 -21.43 -17.62 -12.70
CA ASP A 229 -21.02 -16.33 -13.25
C ASP A 229 -20.81 -16.37 -14.76
N LYS A 230 -21.21 -15.28 -15.42
CA LYS A 230 -21.00 -15.06 -16.86
C LYS A 230 -20.33 -13.71 -17.08
N VAL A 231 -19.20 -13.74 -17.80
CA VAL A 231 -18.60 -12.54 -18.39
C VAL A 231 -18.59 -12.72 -19.90
N ALA A 232 -19.22 -11.81 -20.63
CA ALA A 232 -19.35 -11.92 -22.09
C ALA A 232 -19.10 -10.59 -22.80
N PHE A 233 -18.63 -10.68 -24.05
CA PHE A 233 -18.43 -9.56 -24.94
C PHE A 233 -19.18 -9.81 -26.25
N GLY A 234 -20.04 -8.87 -26.65
CA GLY A 234 -20.86 -8.95 -27.85
C GLY A 234 -22.27 -9.49 -27.61
N SER A 235 -23.13 -9.38 -28.63
CA SER A 235 -24.53 -9.80 -28.59
C SER A 235 -24.73 -11.13 -29.34
N GLY A 236 -24.34 -12.24 -28.73
CA GLY A 236 -24.50 -13.59 -29.29
C GLY A 236 -23.40 -14.02 -30.27
N GLY A 237 -22.27 -13.31 -30.25
CA GLY A 237 -21.07 -13.60 -31.04
C GLY A 237 -19.83 -12.98 -30.38
N PRO A 238 -18.60 -13.34 -30.79
CA PRO A 238 -17.38 -12.86 -30.15
C PRO A 238 -17.20 -11.35 -30.34
N GLY A 239 -17.29 -10.60 -29.23
CA GLY A 239 -17.08 -9.15 -29.16
C GLY A 239 -15.65 -8.73 -28.79
N LEU A 240 -14.67 -9.63 -28.89
CA LEU A 240 -13.24 -9.34 -28.72
C LEU A 240 -12.43 -9.95 -29.89
N THR A 241 -11.29 -9.34 -30.21
CA THR A 241 -10.29 -9.98 -31.07
C THR A 241 -9.52 -11.05 -30.28
N ALA A 242 -8.85 -11.96 -30.98
CA ALA A 242 -7.98 -12.95 -30.32
C ALA A 242 -6.87 -12.28 -29.47
N GLU A 243 -6.31 -11.18 -29.96
CA GLU A 243 -5.27 -10.41 -29.25
C GLU A 243 -5.81 -9.76 -27.97
N GLN A 244 -7.05 -9.24 -28.00
CA GLN A 244 -7.71 -8.68 -26.82
C GLN A 244 -8.07 -9.77 -25.81
N ALA A 245 -8.66 -10.88 -26.26
CA ALA A 245 -9.01 -12.01 -25.40
C ALA A 245 -7.77 -12.58 -24.68
N ALA A 246 -6.61 -12.62 -25.35
CA ALA A 246 -5.33 -13.05 -24.75
C ALA A 246 -4.83 -12.14 -23.60
N ARG A 247 -5.42 -10.94 -23.43
CA ARG A 247 -5.11 -10.01 -22.32
C ARG A 247 -6.06 -10.14 -21.13
N VAL A 248 -7.06 -11.01 -21.23
CA VAL A 248 -8.01 -11.28 -20.14
C VAL A 248 -7.68 -12.60 -19.47
N GLY A 249 -7.79 -12.65 -18.15
CA GLY A 249 -7.59 -13.88 -17.37
C GLY A 249 -8.44 -13.93 -16.13
N PHE A 250 -8.45 -15.09 -15.49
CA PHE A 250 -9.24 -15.41 -14.29
C PHE A 250 -8.29 -15.74 -13.14
N ASP A 251 -8.42 -15.02 -12.04
CA ASP A 251 -7.69 -15.31 -10.81
C ASP A 251 -8.51 -16.26 -9.93
N SER A 252 -7.94 -17.42 -9.70
CA SER A 252 -8.42 -18.48 -8.81
C SER A 252 -9.90 -18.85 -9.05
N PRO A 253 -10.28 -19.20 -10.30
CA PRO A 253 -11.65 -19.61 -10.62
C PRO A 253 -12.06 -20.85 -9.82
N SER A 254 -13.35 -20.94 -9.47
CA SER A 254 -13.85 -21.93 -8.51
C SER A 254 -13.68 -23.41 -8.92
N ASP A 255 -13.46 -23.69 -10.19
CA ASP A 255 -13.40 -25.06 -10.74
C ASP A 255 -11.98 -25.60 -10.91
N ARG A 256 -10.97 -24.86 -10.45
CA ARG A 256 -9.55 -25.20 -10.62
C ARG A 256 -8.74 -24.84 -9.36
N PRO A 257 -7.54 -25.39 -9.17
CA PRO A 257 -6.65 -24.98 -8.09
C PRO A 257 -6.32 -23.48 -8.16
N ALA A 258 -6.08 -22.85 -7.01
CA ALA A 258 -5.72 -21.44 -6.93
C ALA A 258 -4.56 -21.06 -7.89
N GLY A 259 -4.66 -19.85 -8.44
CA GLY A 259 -3.72 -19.29 -9.40
C GLY A 259 -4.39 -18.57 -10.56
N LEU A 260 -3.58 -17.97 -11.42
CA LEU A 260 -4.05 -17.19 -12.56
C LEU A 260 -4.21 -18.07 -13.81
N TYR A 261 -5.29 -17.88 -14.57
CA TYR A 261 -5.60 -18.62 -15.80
C TYR A 261 -5.90 -17.66 -16.93
N ARG A 262 -5.50 -17.96 -18.17
CA ARG A 262 -5.90 -17.19 -19.35
C ARG A 262 -7.38 -17.39 -19.64
N ALA A 263 -8.00 -16.41 -20.28
CA ALA A 263 -9.36 -16.54 -20.78
C ALA A 263 -9.37 -17.23 -22.15
N LYS A 264 -10.37 -18.08 -22.37
CA LYS A 264 -10.79 -18.53 -23.70
C LYS A 264 -12.09 -17.83 -24.06
N LEU A 265 -12.12 -17.23 -25.25
CA LEU A 265 -13.33 -16.66 -25.84
C LEU A 265 -14.10 -17.76 -26.58
N LEU A 266 -15.38 -17.91 -26.25
CA LEU A 266 -16.31 -18.84 -26.89
C LEU A 266 -17.07 -18.15 -28.03
N ASP A 267 -17.70 -18.95 -28.89
CA ASP A 267 -18.44 -18.47 -30.07
C ASP A 267 -19.66 -17.61 -29.72
N ASP A 268 -20.21 -17.76 -28.51
CA ASP A 268 -21.32 -16.95 -28.00
C ASP A 268 -20.86 -15.64 -27.35
N GLY A 269 -19.55 -15.37 -27.34
CA GLY A 269 -18.93 -14.19 -26.73
C GLY A 269 -18.56 -14.36 -25.26
N GLN A 270 -18.85 -15.50 -24.62
CA GLN A 270 -18.48 -15.74 -23.23
C GLN A 270 -16.97 -15.95 -23.08
N LEU A 271 -16.40 -15.42 -22.00
CA LEU A 271 -15.05 -15.75 -21.54
C LEU A 271 -15.12 -16.84 -20.46
N VAL A 272 -14.26 -17.84 -20.57
CA VAL A 272 -14.11 -18.90 -19.57
C VAL A 272 -12.64 -19.15 -19.22
N PRO A 273 -12.32 -19.65 -18.00
CA PRO A 273 -10.94 -20.01 -17.65
C PRO A 273 -10.39 -21.14 -18.52
N ASP A 274 -9.14 -20.99 -18.96
CA ASP A 274 -8.42 -21.94 -19.81
C ASP A 274 -7.09 -22.39 -19.20
N ALA A 275 -5.95 -22.05 -19.83
CA ALA A 275 -4.63 -22.50 -19.40
C ALA A 275 -4.11 -21.70 -18.19
N LYS A 276 -3.48 -22.39 -17.22
CA LYS A 276 -2.82 -21.74 -16.08
C LYS A 276 -1.65 -20.89 -16.57
N VAL A 277 -1.54 -19.68 -16.06
CA VAL A 277 -0.44 -18.76 -16.35
C VAL A 277 0.75 -19.14 -15.48
N ALA A 278 1.92 -19.24 -16.11
CA ALA A 278 3.20 -19.33 -15.43
C ALA A 278 3.96 -18.00 -15.63
N PRO A 279 4.81 -17.60 -14.67
CA PRO A 279 5.73 -16.48 -14.87
C PRO A 279 6.60 -16.69 -16.11
N ALA A 280 6.69 -15.67 -16.95
CA ALA A 280 7.66 -15.60 -18.03
C ALA A 280 8.97 -15.03 -17.48
N ASP A 281 10.06 -15.78 -17.61
CA ASP A 281 11.41 -15.38 -17.21
C ASP A 281 11.51 -14.77 -15.79
N PRO A 282 11.18 -15.55 -14.74
CA PRO A 282 11.19 -15.01 -13.38
C PRO A 282 12.62 -14.65 -12.93
N PRO A 283 12.83 -13.48 -12.29
CA PRO A 283 14.16 -12.99 -11.91
C PRO A 283 14.78 -13.77 -10.73
N PHE A 284 14.03 -14.70 -10.14
CA PHE A 284 14.47 -15.62 -9.09
C PHE A 284 13.57 -16.86 -9.12
N ASP A 285 14.01 -17.95 -8.48
CA ASP A 285 13.25 -19.19 -8.46
C ASP A 285 11.90 -19.02 -7.73
N MET A 286 10.81 -19.17 -8.49
CA MET A 286 9.42 -19.07 -8.04
C MET A 286 8.83 -20.43 -7.61
N SER A 287 9.61 -21.51 -7.65
CA SER A 287 9.17 -22.84 -7.24
C SER A 287 8.73 -22.85 -5.77
N GLU A 288 7.79 -23.74 -5.46
CA GLU A 288 7.32 -23.94 -4.08
C GLU A 288 8.47 -24.33 -3.13
N GLN A 289 9.46 -25.08 -3.64
CA GLN A 289 10.67 -25.43 -2.90
C GLN A 289 11.47 -24.17 -2.53
N ALA A 290 11.75 -23.30 -3.50
CA ALA A 290 12.50 -22.07 -3.24
C ALA A 290 11.72 -21.10 -2.32
N ARG A 291 10.38 -21.04 -2.47
CA ARG A 291 9.51 -20.28 -1.56
C ARG A 291 9.65 -20.77 -0.12
N ARG A 292 9.58 -22.08 0.11
CA ARG A 292 9.75 -22.69 1.46
C ARG A 292 11.14 -22.44 2.03
N GLN A 293 12.18 -22.54 1.20
CA GLN A 293 13.55 -22.21 1.62
C GLN A 293 13.65 -20.76 2.10
N ARG A 294 13.09 -19.80 1.34
CA ARG A 294 13.04 -18.39 1.77
C ARG A 294 12.21 -18.19 3.03
N GLU A 295 11.09 -18.90 3.20
CA GLU A 295 10.28 -18.83 4.42
C GLU A 295 11.07 -19.17 5.68
N THR A 296 11.96 -20.17 5.64
CA THR A 296 12.82 -20.48 6.79
C THR A 296 13.79 -19.35 7.17
N VAL A 297 14.06 -18.42 6.24
CA VAL A 297 14.93 -17.27 6.50
C VAL A 297 14.19 -16.19 7.26
N PHE A 298 12.97 -15.82 6.84
CA PHE A 298 12.28 -14.67 7.45
C PHE A 298 11.26 -15.07 8.53
N ARG A 299 10.67 -16.27 8.47
CA ARG A 299 9.62 -16.72 9.39
C ARG A 299 10.23 -17.40 10.61
N ILE A 300 10.72 -16.61 11.55
CA ILE A 300 11.28 -17.07 12.82
C ILE A 300 10.51 -16.47 14.00
N SER A 301 10.59 -17.13 15.17
CA SER A 301 9.80 -16.76 16.35
C SER A 301 10.65 -16.14 17.46
N GLY A 302 11.60 -15.27 17.10
CA GLY A 302 12.62 -14.79 18.02
C GLY A 302 12.08 -14.07 19.25
N ARG A 303 10.98 -13.32 19.15
CA ARG A 303 10.36 -12.70 20.33
C ARG A 303 9.79 -13.74 21.30
N SER A 304 9.11 -14.76 20.77
CA SER A 304 8.55 -15.84 21.56
C SER A 304 9.66 -16.65 22.24
N GLU A 305 10.75 -16.95 21.53
CA GLU A 305 11.90 -17.64 22.09
C GLU A 305 12.63 -16.81 23.16
N LEU A 306 12.76 -15.50 22.96
CA LEU A 306 13.43 -14.62 23.91
C LEU A 306 12.61 -14.38 25.18
N GLY A 307 11.27 -14.30 25.09
CA GLY A 307 10.36 -14.17 26.24
C GLY A 307 9.94 -15.50 26.87
N GLY A 308 10.22 -16.63 26.21
CA GLY A 308 9.80 -17.97 26.61
C GLY A 308 10.56 -18.53 27.82
N PRO A 309 10.18 -19.71 28.31
CA PRO A 309 10.74 -20.32 29.52
C PRO A 309 12.25 -20.62 29.42
N ASN A 310 12.77 -20.82 28.20
CA ASN A 310 14.19 -21.06 27.93
C ASN A 310 14.97 -19.78 27.58
N THR A 311 14.50 -18.64 28.07
CA THR A 311 15.14 -17.34 27.84
C THR A 311 16.59 -17.33 28.36
N PRO A 312 17.55 -16.78 27.60
CA PRO A 312 18.91 -16.55 28.09
C PRO A 312 19.06 -15.21 28.84
N LEU A 313 17.98 -14.44 28.99
CA LEU A 313 17.98 -13.17 29.72
C LEU A 313 18.15 -13.40 31.23
N LYS A 314 18.74 -12.41 31.91
CA LYS A 314 18.88 -12.40 33.37
C LYS A 314 18.13 -11.20 33.94
N ASP A 315 17.58 -11.37 35.13
CA ASP A 315 16.93 -10.26 35.84
C ASP A 315 17.87 -9.06 36.00
N GLY A 316 17.34 -7.85 35.84
CA GLY A 316 18.09 -6.59 35.90
C GLY A 316 18.95 -6.25 34.68
N MET A 317 18.97 -7.09 33.65
CA MET A 317 19.79 -6.87 32.45
C MET A 317 19.39 -5.61 31.68
N THR A 318 20.37 -4.86 31.19
CA THR A 318 20.19 -3.70 30.31
C THR A 318 20.60 -4.02 28.88
N ILE A 319 19.71 -3.73 27.93
CA ILE A 319 19.96 -3.84 26.49
C ILE A 319 19.79 -2.47 25.84
N SER A 320 20.86 -1.94 25.25
CA SER A 320 20.83 -0.65 24.53
C SER A 320 20.74 -0.86 23.01
N PHE A 321 19.80 -0.18 22.35
CA PHE A 321 19.53 -0.29 20.92
C PHE A 321 19.98 0.97 20.20
N PHE A 322 21.01 0.85 19.38
CA PHE A 322 21.60 1.92 18.59
C PHE A 322 21.20 1.78 17.13
N GLY A 323 20.93 2.91 16.49
CA GLY A 323 20.58 2.93 15.07
C GLY A 323 20.16 4.30 14.60
N ASP A 324 19.49 4.34 13.45
CA ASP A 324 19.01 5.56 12.82
C ASP A 324 17.54 5.88 13.17
N SER A 325 16.81 6.48 12.22
CA SER A 325 15.39 6.82 12.32
C SER A 325 14.51 5.61 12.58
N ILE A 326 14.86 4.42 12.08
CA ILE A 326 14.05 3.21 12.30
C ILE A 326 14.12 2.77 13.77
N THR A 327 15.30 2.87 14.37
CA THR A 327 15.50 2.60 15.81
C THR A 327 14.85 3.70 16.65
N TRP A 328 15.01 4.96 16.25
CA TRP A 328 14.39 6.11 16.92
C TRP A 328 12.86 6.01 17.00
N GLN A 329 12.19 5.53 15.95
CA GLN A 329 10.73 5.31 15.93
C GLN A 329 10.24 4.27 16.94
N ASN A 330 11.14 3.48 17.53
CA ASN A 330 10.88 2.55 18.64
C ASN A 330 9.91 1.39 18.34
N GLY A 331 9.46 1.21 17.09
CA GLY A 331 8.46 0.19 16.73
C GLY A 331 8.90 -1.23 17.07
N TYR A 332 10.05 -1.67 16.56
CA TYR A 332 10.53 -3.03 16.80
C TYR A 332 10.99 -3.25 18.24
N ILE A 333 11.52 -2.20 18.90
CA ILE A 333 11.93 -2.27 20.31
C ILE A 333 10.70 -2.47 21.20
N GLU A 334 9.62 -1.75 20.94
CA GLU A 334 8.36 -1.90 21.68
C GLU A 334 7.73 -3.28 21.45
N ALA A 335 7.79 -3.80 20.23
CA ALA A 335 7.34 -5.16 19.94
C ALA A 335 8.14 -6.23 20.72
N ILE A 336 9.46 -6.04 20.89
CA ILE A 336 10.29 -6.89 21.76
C ILE A 336 9.90 -6.68 23.24
N ALA A 337 9.77 -5.42 23.68
CA ALA A 337 9.40 -5.09 25.06
C ALA A 337 8.09 -5.76 25.47
N GLN A 338 7.08 -5.72 24.59
CA GLN A 338 5.80 -6.35 24.82
C GLN A 338 5.90 -7.87 24.97
N ALA A 339 6.73 -8.52 24.14
CA ALA A 339 6.99 -9.95 24.27
C ALA A 339 7.68 -10.29 25.60
N LEU A 340 8.60 -9.44 26.07
CA LEU A 340 9.26 -9.66 27.37
C LEU A 340 8.32 -9.45 28.56
N ARG A 341 7.45 -8.44 28.52
CA ARG A 341 6.46 -8.18 29.59
C ARG A 341 5.45 -9.31 29.75
N THR A 342 5.09 -9.97 28.65
CA THR A 342 4.06 -11.02 28.63
C THR A 342 4.64 -12.43 28.60
N GLY A 343 5.93 -12.58 28.29
CA GLY A 343 6.61 -13.86 28.17
C GLY A 343 6.69 -14.61 29.48
N GLU A 344 6.40 -15.91 29.44
CA GLU A 344 6.41 -16.79 30.60
C GLU A 344 7.74 -16.75 31.38
N GLY A 345 8.87 -16.71 30.66
CA GLY A 345 10.20 -16.71 31.24
C GLY A 345 10.69 -15.35 31.70
N THR A 346 10.07 -14.24 31.25
CA THR A 346 10.60 -12.88 31.44
C THR A 346 9.65 -11.91 32.12
N ARG A 347 8.36 -12.23 32.26
CA ARG A 347 7.33 -11.33 32.84
C ARG A 347 7.64 -10.81 34.25
N ASN A 348 8.44 -11.56 35.00
CA ASN A 348 8.87 -11.20 36.36
C ASN A 348 10.28 -10.59 36.41
N MET A 349 10.95 -10.44 35.27
CA MET A 349 12.29 -9.85 35.16
C MET A 349 12.21 -8.34 34.91
N LYS A 350 13.13 -7.61 35.51
CA LYS A 350 13.35 -6.17 35.30
C LYS A 350 14.35 -5.94 34.18
N ILE A 351 13.98 -6.36 32.97
CA ILE A 351 14.80 -6.10 31.78
C ILE A 351 14.63 -4.64 31.35
N ARG A 352 15.74 -3.91 31.20
CA ARG A 352 15.71 -2.53 30.74
C ARG A 352 16.14 -2.45 29.27
N LEU A 353 15.20 -2.09 28.40
CA LEU A 353 15.48 -1.79 27.00
C LEU A 353 15.66 -0.27 26.84
N VAL A 354 16.78 0.16 26.28
CA VAL A 354 17.13 1.58 26.12
C VAL A 354 17.23 1.91 24.63
N ASN A 355 16.36 2.79 24.15
CA ASN A 355 16.44 3.31 22.79
C ASN A 355 17.54 4.39 22.69
N ARG A 356 18.48 4.22 21.75
CA ARG A 356 19.59 5.13 21.44
C ARG A 356 19.62 5.49 19.94
N GLY A 357 18.44 5.48 19.30
CA GLY A 357 18.26 5.79 17.89
C GLY A 357 18.46 7.28 17.57
N VAL A 358 19.16 7.56 16.48
CA VAL A 358 19.45 8.91 15.98
C VAL A 358 18.68 9.14 14.68
N ASN A 359 17.68 10.01 14.68
CA ASN A 359 16.94 10.32 13.45
C ASN A 359 17.89 10.81 12.34
N GLY A 360 17.86 10.13 11.20
CA GLY A 360 18.76 10.37 10.08
C GLY A 360 20.23 10.03 10.36
N GLY A 361 20.57 9.35 11.46
CA GLY A 361 21.95 8.97 11.84
C GLY A 361 22.61 7.98 10.87
N GLY A 362 23.94 7.95 10.87
CA GLY A 362 24.76 6.91 10.22
C GLY A 362 25.74 6.30 11.21
N VAL A 363 26.61 5.40 10.79
CA VAL A 363 27.51 4.70 11.73
C VAL A 363 28.47 5.65 12.47
N LEU A 364 28.94 6.70 11.79
CA LEU A 364 29.79 7.74 12.39
C LEU A 364 29.04 8.54 13.46
N SER A 365 27.73 8.75 13.28
CA SER A 365 26.87 9.38 14.29
C SER A 365 26.80 8.56 15.58
N LEU A 366 26.85 7.23 15.48
CA LEU A 366 26.89 6.35 16.64
C LEU A 366 28.28 6.35 17.28
N ARG A 367 29.33 6.22 16.47
CA ARG A 367 30.72 6.17 16.96
C ARG A 367 31.11 7.46 17.67
N ASP A 368 30.89 8.61 17.04
CA ASP A 368 31.41 9.91 17.46
C ASP A 368 30.41 10.71 18.30
N GLY A 369 29.16 10.28 18.33
CA GLY A 369 28.07 11.04 18.92
C GLY A 369 27.53 12.13 17.99
N VAL A 370 26.49 12.82 18.44
CA VAL A 370 25.82 13.90 17.71
C VAL A 370 25.34 14.98 18.68
N ASP A 371 25.29 16.23 18.22
CA ASP A 371 24.77 17.34 19.02
C ASP A 371 23.24 17.31 19.17
N LYS A 372 22.55 16.67 18.22
CA LYS A 372 21.09 16.54 18.18
C LYS A 372 20.68 15.13 17.79
N ALA A 373 20.47 14.28 18.77
CA ALA A 373 19.80 12.99 18.62
C ALA A 373 18.32 13.17 18.97
N ALA A 374 17.44 12.68 18.09
CA ALA A 374 16.00 12.79 18.31
C ALA A 374 15.51 12.06 19.58
N TYR A 375 16.30 11.12 20.11
CA TYR A 375 16.09 10.51 21.43
C TYR A 375 17.42 10.43 22.21
N VAL A 376 17.51 11.12 23.35
CA VAL A 376 18.63 11.02 24.30
C VAL A 376 18.20 10.29 25.55
N ASP A 377 17.05 10.66 26.09
CA ASP A 377 16.32 9.94 27.14
C ASP A 377 14.85 10.40 27.13
N ALA A 378 14.03 9.84 28.02
CA ALA A 378 12.60 10.18 28.11
C ALA A 378 12.31 11.66 28.41
N LYS A 379 13.29 12.43 28.89
CA LYS A 379 13.17 13.86 29.25
C LYS A 379 13.77 14.80 28.22
N ASN A 380 14.66 14.31 27.35
CA ASN A 380 15.42 15.15 26.41
C ASN A 380 15.37 14.60 24.98
N HIS A 381 14.25 14.84 24.30
CA HIS A 381 14.14 14.64 22.86
C HIS A 381 14.91 15.77 22.13
N ASN A 382 15.75 15.43 21.15
CA ASN A 382 16.61 16.34 20.37
C ASN A 382 17.87 16.91 21.07
N GLY A 383 18.28 16.37 22.23
CA GLY A 383 19.55 16.72 22.88
C GLY A 383 20.78 16.02 22.27
N PRO A 384 21.99 16.28 22.78
CA PRO A 384 23.19 15.59 22.32
C PRO A 384 23.21 14.13 22.77
N GLN A 385 23.64 13.23 21.89
CA GLN A 385 24.00 11.85 22.24
C GLN A 385 25.52 11.71 22.17
N ALA A 386 26.11 11.25 23.28
CA ALA A 386 27.54 11.01 23.37
C ALA A 386 28.01 9.86 22.44
N PRO A 387 29.33 9.75 22.18
CA PRO A 387 29.93 8.57 21.54
C PRO A 387 29.46 7.25 22.13
N PHE A 388 29.28 6.22 21.28
CA PHE A 388 28.83 4.88 21.65
C PHE A 388 29.54 4.33 22.92
N ALA A 389 30.87 4.43 22.98
CA ALA A 389 31.67 3.96 24.10
C ALA A 389 31.25 4.57 25.46
N ARG A 390 30.87 5.85 25.47
CA ARG A 390 30.40 6.55 26.66
C ARG A 390 28.94 6.20 26.98
N VAL A 391 28.11 6.04 25.95
CA VAL A 391 26.70 5.68 26.12
C VAL A 391 26.54 4.30 26.75
N ILE A 392 27.23 3.27 26.23
CA ILE A 392 27.14 1.91 26.80
C ILE A 392 27.64 1.86 28.26
N ALA A 393 28.65 2.65 28.61
CA ALA A 393 29.15 2.76 29.98
C ALA A 393 28.13 3.45 30.90
N THR A 394 27.50 4.53 30.42
CA THR A 394 26.47 5.28 31.15
C THR A 394 25.22 4.42 31.35
N ASP A 395 24.83 3.68 30.32
CA ASP A 395 23.74 2.73 30.38
C ASP A 395 24.08 1.50 31.21
N ARG A 396 25.36 1.20 31.49
CA ARG A 396 25.77 -0.11 32.05
C ARG A 396 25.18 -1.25 31.21
N ALA A 397 25.34 -1.16 29.89
CA ALA A 397 24.72 -2.10 28.96
C ALA A 397 25.39 -3.49 29.05
N ASP A 398 24.60 -4.52 29.33
CA ASP A 398 25.05 -5.92 29.24
C ASP A 398 25.15 -6.37 27.78
N LEU A 399 24.27 -5.82 26.93
CA LEU A 399 24.23 -6.06 25.49
C LEU A 399 23.90 -4.77 24.73
N ALA A 400 24.56 -4.56 23.61
CA ALA A 400 24.26 -3.51 22.65
C ALA A 400 23.83 -4.13 21.31
N VAL A 401 22.73 -3.62 20.76
CA VAL A 401 22.27 -3.92 19.39
C VAL A 401 22.59 -2.72 18.53
N VAL A 402 23.28 -2.90 17.40
CA VAL A 402 23.57 -1.84 16.43
C VAL A 402 22.89 -2.19 15.10
N PHE A 403 21.84 -1.44 14.76
CA PHE A 403 21.13 -1.54 13.49
C PHE A 403 21.24 -0.22 12.72
N ILE A 404 22.17 -0.17 11.76
CA ILE A 404 22.56 1.05 11.06
C ILE A 404 23.02 0.77 9.63
N GLY A 405 22.97 1.77 8.77
CA GLY A 405 23.63 1.74 7.45
C GLY A 405 22.79 2.29 6.31
N ILE A 406 21.46 2.38 6.43
CA ILE A 406 20.63 2.81 5.30
C ILE A 406 20.92 4.26 4.91
N ASN A 407 21.12 5.15 5.89
CA ASN A 407 21.46 6.55 5.60
C ASN A 407 22.89 6.70 5.07
N ASP A 408 23.83 5.86 5.51
CA ASP A 408 25.20 5.79 4.99
C ASP A 408 25.20 5.56 3.47
N VAL A 409 24.35 4.64 2.99
CA VAL A 409 24.14 4.35 1.56
C VAL A 409 23.25 5.41 0.86
N TRP A 410 22.19 5.87 1.53
CA TRP A 410 21.17 6.70 0.90
C TRP A 410 21.66 8.12 0.64
N TRP A 411 22.16 8.84 1.65
CA TRP A 411 22.47 10.26 1.53
C TRP A 411 23.63 10.79 2.38
N ARG A 412 24.14 10.06 3.38
CA ARG A 412 25.27 10.52 4.22
C ARG A 412 26.63 10.46 3.54
N LYS A 413 26.75 9.70 2.44
CA LYS A 413 27.99 9.56 1.66
C LYS A 413 29.16 9.04 2.51
N THR A 414 28.88 8.22 3.52
CA THR A 414 29.93 7.52 4.29
C THR A 414 30.72 6.63 3.33
N SER A 415 32.05 6.67 3.37
CA SER A 415 32.85 5.74 2.58
C SER A 415 32.75 4.32 3.14
N ALA A 416 32.99 3.31 2.31
CA ALA A 416 33.02 1.91 2.75
C ALA A 416 34.07 1.71 3.85
N GLU A 417 35.23 2.33 3.70
CA GLU A 417 36.36 2.25 4.64
C GLU A 417 36.02 2.88 5.99
N ASP A 418 35.34 4.03 5.99
CA ASP A 418 34.89 4.69 7.22
C ASP A 418 33.78 3.92 7.89
N PHE A 419 32.88 3.33 7.10
CA PHE A 419 31.79 2.51 7.62
C PHE A 419 32.32 1.27 8.33
N GLU A 420 33.18 0.52 7.66
CA GLU A 420 33.80 -0.68 8.20
C GLU A 420 34.66 -0.38 9.44
N ARG A 421 35.50 0.67 9.37
CA ARG A 421 36.33 1.08 10.50
C ARG A 421 35.48 1.44 11.71
N ALA A 422 34.40 2.19 11.50
CA ALA A 422 33.50 2.56 12.59
C ALA A 422 32.84 1.32 13.23
N LEU A 423 32.42 0.31 12.47
CA LEU A 423 31.90 -0.93 13.04
C LEU A 423 32.93 -1.65 13.94
N HIS A 424 34.20 -1.66 13.53
CA HIS A 424 35.30 -2.20 14.34
C HIS A 424 35.58 -1.37 15.60
N ASP A 425 35.47 -0.05 15.52
CA ASP A 425 35.59 0.87 16.66
C ASP A 425 34.46 0.59 17.68
N LEU A 426 33.22 0.41 17.21
CA LEU A 426 32.08 0.05 18.07
C LEU A 426 32.30 -1.31 18.76
N ALA A 427 32.80 -2.31 18.04
CA ALA A 427 33.11 -3.62 18.61
C ALA A 427 34.24 -3.56 19.65
N SER A 428 35.28 -2.77 19.37
CA SER A 428 36.38 -2.54 20.31
C SER A 428 35.89 -1.86 21.59
N ALA A 429 35.02 -0.85 21.46
CA ALA A 429 34.40 -0.18 22.59
C ALA A 429 33.51 -1.13 23.42
N ALA A 430 32.69 -1.96 22.77
CA ALA A 430 31.85 -2.96 23.43
C ALA A 430 32.71 -3.96 24.23
N LYS A 431 33.78 -4.48 23.61
CA LYS A 431 34.73 -5.39 24.28
C LYS A 431 35.39 -4.74 25.49
N ALA A 432 35.85 -3.49 25.37
CA ALA A 432 36.45 -2.74 26.47
C ALA A 432 35.46 -2.52 27.63
N ASN A 433 34.17 -2.33 27.33
CA ASN A 433 33.12 -2.18 28.34
C ASN A 433 32.57 -3.51 28.88
N ARG A 434 33.00 -4.65 28.33
CA ARG A 434 32.43 -5.99 28.58
C ARG A 434 30.95 -6.10 28.20
N THR A 435 30.50 -5.30 27.23
CA THR A 435 29.17 -5.34 26.64
C THR A 435 29.16 -6.33 25.47
N ARG A 436 28.18 -7.24 25.44
CA ARG A 436 27.97 -8.12 24.27
C ARG A 436 27.46 -7.31 23.08
N LEU A 437 27.89 -7.62 21.86
CA LEU A 437 27.52 -6.86 20.67
C LEU A 437 26.73 -7.71 19.68
N VAL A 438 25.59 -7.16 19.25
CA VAL A 438 24.81 -7.62 18.09
C VAL A 438 24.94 -6.59 16.98
N LEU A 439 25.43 -7.00 15.81
CA LEU A 439 25.48 -6.16 14.61
C LEU A 439 24.39 -6.61 13.63
N CYS A 440 23.51 -5.68 13.27
CA CYS A 440 22.46 -5.91 12.30
C CYS A 440 22.84 -5.28 10.96
N THR A 441 22.70 -6.02 9.85
CA THR A 441 22.81 -5.41 8.51
C THR A 441 21.67 -4.39 8.31
N LEU A 442 21.89 -3.38 7.45
CA LEU A 442 20.80 -2.53 6.95
C LEU A 442 19.73 -3.38 6.21
N THR A 443 18.54 -2.82 5.98
CA THR A 443 17.43 -3.52 5.31
C THR A 443 17.37 -3.25 3.81
N VAL A 444 16.55 -2.30 3.36
CA VAL A 444 16.26 -2.03 1.95
C VAL A 444 16.09 -0.52 1.72
N TYR A 445 16.34 -0.08 0.48
CA TYR A 445 15.91 1.21 -0.03
C TYR A 445 15.01 0.94 -1.23
N ARG A 446 13.70 1.18 -1.07
CA ARG A 446 12.63 0.63 -1.92
C ARG A 446 12.56 -0.91 -1.83
N GLU A 447 11.53 -1.49 -2.42
CA GLU A 447 11.14 -2.89 -2.14
C GLU A 447 11.17 -3.83 -3.34
N LEU A 448 11.75 -3.43 -4.47
CA LEU A 448 11.84 -4.33 -5.62
C LEU A 448 12.68 -5.57 -5.24
N PRO A 449 12.15 -6.79 -5.35
CA PRO A 449 12.83 -8.01 -4.87
C PRO A 449 13.93 -8.52 -5.82
N THR A 450 14.20 -7.79 -6.90
CA THR A 450 15.01 -8.20 -8.05
C THR A 450 16.44 -7.65 -8.03
N GLY A 451 16.79 -6.79 -7.06
CA GLY A 451 18.06 -6.04 -7.10
C GLY A 451 18.00 -4.78 -7.98
N ALA A 452 16.83 -4.42 -8.52
CA ALA A 452 16.65 -3.28 -9.42
C ALA A 452 16.40 -1.95 -8.71
N ASN A 453 16.44 -1.89 -7.37
CA ASN A 453 16.29 -0.61 -6.67
C ASN A 453 17.53 0.27 -6.87
N PRO A 454 17.40 1.61 -6.90
CA PRO A 454 18.53 2.51 -7.18
C PRO A 454 19.73 2.40 -6.23
N LYS A 455 19.56 1.78 -5.07
CA LYS A 455 20.59 1.67 -4.02
C LYS A 455 20.93 0.22 -3.65
N ASP A 456 20.41 -0.78 -4.37
CA ASP A 456 20.62 -2.19 -4.01
C ASP A 456 22.10 -2.57 -3.96
N ALA A 457 22.89 -2.19 -4.97
CA ALA A 457 24.33 -2.47 -4.98
C ALA A 457 25.07 -1.88 -3.75
N GLY A 458 24.69 -0.67 -3.33
CA GLY A 458 25.24 -0.05 -2.12
C GLY A 458 24.75 -0.73 -0.84
N CYS A 459 23.47 -1.12 -0.79
CA CYS A 459 22.88 -1.87 0.31
C CYS A 459 23.58 -3.22 0.49
N ASP A 460 23.84 -3.93 -0.60
CA ASP A 460 24.49 -5.24 -0.59
C ASP A 460 25.96 -5.11 -0.17
N ALA A 461 26.69 -4.11 -0.70
CA ALA A 461 28.07 -3.84 -0.30
C ALA A 461 28.18 -3.51 1.19
N PHE A 462 27.35 -2.61 1.72
CA PHE A 462 27.40 -2.22 3.13
C PHE A 462 26.90 -3.32 4.07
N ALA A 463 25.92 -4.12 3.64
CA ALA A 463 25.53 -5.32 4.37
C ALA A 463 26.70 -6.32 4.46
N GLU A 464 27.50 -6.49 3.41
CA GLU A 464 28.72 -7.31 3.47
C GLU A 464 29.78 -6.76 4.42
N LEU A 465 29.96 -5.44 4.50
CA LEU A 465 30.86 -4.83 5.49
C LEU A 465 30.40 -5.14 6.93
N THR A 466 29.09 -5.08 7.20
CA THR A 466 28.55 -5.50 8.50
C THR A 466 28.76 -6.99 8.77
N ARG A 467 28.54 -7.86 7.78
CA ARG A 467 28.80 -9.30 7.90
C ARG A 467 30.29 -9.57 8.18
N LYS A 468 31.18 -8.88 7.48
CA LYS A 468 32.63 -8.95 7.67
C LYS A 468 33.04 -8.52 9.07
N ALA A 469 32.63 -7.33 9.51
CA ALA A 469 32.92 -6.82 10.85
C ALA A 469 32.41 -7.76 11.95
N ALA A 470 31.20 -8.34 11.79
CA ALA A 470 30.68 -9.32 12.75
C ALA A 470 31.57 -10.57 12.85
N ARG A 471 32.02 -11.12 11.71
CA ARG A 471 32.94 -12.27 11.68
C ARG A 471 34.30 -11.94 12.31
N GLU A 472 34.89 -10.81 11.96
CA GLU A 472 36.24 -10.42 12.41
C GLU A 472 36.30 -10.04 13.89
N THR A 473 35.22 -9.49 14.43
CA THR A 473 35.14 -9.05 15.83
C THR A 473 34.52 -10.09 16.76
N GLY A 474 33.87 -11.12 16.21
CA GLY A 474 33.08 -12.09 16.96
C GLY A 474 31.73 -11.56 17.46
N ALA A 475 31.28 -10.39 16.98
CA ALA A 475 29.95 -9.89 17.29
C ALA A 475 28.87 -10.80 16.67
N THR A 476 27.71 -10.90 17.34
CA THR A 476 26.60 -11.69 16.81
C THR A 476 25.95 -10.97 15.64
N LEU A 477 25.91 -11.61 14.47
CA LEU A 477 25.25 -11.07 13.28
C LEU A 477 23.74 -11.30 13.32
N VAL A 478 22.98 -10.28 12.90
CA VAL A 478 21.57 -10.38 12.48
C VAL A 478 21.47 -9.86 11.03
N ASP A 479 21.20 -10.75 10.08
CA ASP A 479 21.21 -10.41 8.67
C ASP A 479 19.82 -9.99 8.15
N LEU A 480 19.45 -8.74 8.43
CA LEU A 480 18.16 -8.16 8.06
C LEU A 480 18.02 -7.94 6.56
N ARG A 481 19.09 -7.58 5.84
CA ARG A 481 19.10 -7.49 4.37
C ARG A 481 18.61 -8.80 3.75
N LYS A 482 19.16 -9.93 4.20
CA LYS A 482 18.78 -11.26 3.71
C LYS A 482 17.33 -11.60 4.05
N ALA A 483 16.88 -11.33 5.27
CA ALA A 483 15.52 -11.60 5.69
C ALA A 483 14.48 -10.77 4.91
N TYR A 484 14.74 -9.48 4.70
CA TYR A 484 13.87 -8.59 3.92
C TYR A 484 13.76 -9.05 2.46
N LEU A 485 14.88 -9.34 1.79
CA LEU A 485 14.84 -9.81 0.39
C LEU A 485 14.09 -11.14 0.27
N ALA A 486 14.34 -12.09 1.19
CA ALA A 486 13.63 -13.37 1.19
C ALA A 486 12.11 -13.20 1.37
N TYR A 487 11.69 -12.29 2.25
CA TYR A 487 10.28 -11.95 2.45
C TYR A 487 9.67 -11.33 1.19
N LEU A 488 10.33 -10.32 0.61
CA LEU A 488 9.86 -9.61 -0.57
C LEU A 488 9.77 -10.53 -1.79
N GLN A 489 10.72 -11.45 -1.99
CA GLN A 489 10.65 -12.44 -3.07
C GLN A 489 9.45 -13.40 -2.94
N ASN A 490 8.92 -13.60 -1.73
CA ASN A 490 7.73 -14.43 -1.52
C ASN A 490 6.41 -13.66 -1.52
N HIS A 491 6.43 -12.37 -1.15
CA HIS A 491 5.22 -11.58 -0.86
C HIS A 491 5.03 -10.34 -1.73
N ASN A 492 6.09 -9.82 -2.35
CA ASN A 492 6.02 -8.68 -3.26
C ASN A 492 6.09 -9.17 -4.70
N VAL A 493 5.22 -10.09 -5.12
CA VAL A 493 5.19 -10.60 -6.50
C VAL A 493 3.75 -10.73 -6.96
N GLU A 494 3.40 -9.99 -8.02
CA GLU A 494 2.09 -10.08 -8.67
C GLU A 494 2.28 -10.66 -10.09
N LEU A 495 1.70 -11.84 -10.33
CA LEU A 495 1.68 -12.44 -11.67
C LEU A 495 0.54 -11.84 -12.49
N ARG A 496 0.84 -11.45 -13.73
CA ARG A 496 -0.15 -10.94 -14.69
C ARG A 496 -0.48 -11.97 -15.78
N VAL A 497 -1.59 -11.73 -16.49
CA VAL A 497 -2.16 -12.65 -17.48
C VAL A 497 -1.18 -12.97 -18.63
N ASP A 498 -0.35 -12.00 -18.98
CA ASP A 498 0.68 -12.14 -20.00
C ASP A 498 1.94 -12.89 -19.51
N GLY A 499 1.97 -13.32 -18.26
CA GLY A 499 3.11 -13.99 -17.62
C GLY A 499 4.11 -13.03 -16.99
N SER A 500 3.96 -11.71 -17.17
CA SER A 500 4.86 -10.73 -16.54
C SER A 500 4.67 -10.70 -15.02
N LEU A 501 5.75 -10.36 -14.31
CA LEU A 501 5.72 -10.13 -12.88
C LEU A 501 5.74 -8.63 -12.58
N ALA A 502 4.92 -8.21 -11.62
CA ALA A 502 4.93 -6.87 -11.07
C ALA A 502 5.42 -6.88 -9.62
N PHE A 503 6.08 -5.79 -9.26
CA PHE A 503 6.64 -5.57 -7.95
C PHE A 503 6.26 -4.17 -7.48
N ARG A 504 6.04 -4.01 -6.18
CA ARG A 504 5.83 -2.70 -5.55
C ARG A 504 7.16 -2.17 -5.06
N ASP A 505 7.38 -0.87 -5.17
CA ASP A 505 8.59 -0.22 -4.68
C ASP A 505 8.48 0.21 -3.21
N MET A 506 7.27 0.13 -2.62
CA MET A 506 6.95 0.34 -1.21
C MET A 506 5.57 -0.24 -0.85
N GLY A 507 5.26 -0.28 0.44
CA GLY A 507 3.96 -0.64 1.01
C GLY A 507 3.86 -2.08 1.53
N VAL A 508 4.91 -2.90 1.35
CA VAL A 508 4.94 -4.29 1.84
C VAL A 508 5.59 -4.33 3.23
N LEU A 509 6.88 -4.06 3.34
CA LEU A 509 7.62 -4.02 4.61
C LEU A 509 7.94 -2.60 5.07
N THR A 510 7.80 -1.61 4.20
CA THR A 510 8.12 -0.19 4.41
C THR A 510 7.03 0.71 3.82
N TYR A 511 6.68 1.79 4.50
CA TYR A 511 5.59 2.66 4.01
C TYR A 511 6.07 3.77 3.05
N ASP A 512 7.36 4.10 3.07
CA ASP A 512 7.99 5.12 2.22
C ASP A 512 9.22 4.60 1.45
N GLY A 513 9.42 3.29 1.46
CA GLY A 513 10.60 2.63 0.90
C GLY A 513 11.79 2.49 1.86
N VAL A 514 11.70 3.00 3.09
CA VAL A 514 12.77 2.88 4.10
C VAL A 514 12.23 2.49 5.48
N HIS A 515 11.24 3.21 5.98
CA HIS A 515 10.71 3.03 7.33
C HIS A 515 9.65 1.94 7.38
N PRO A 516 9.66 1.07 8.40
CA PRO A 516 8.89 -0.17 8.38
C PRO A 516 7.37 0.05 8.50
N THR A 517 6.60 -0.74 7.77
CA THR A 517 5.18 -1.00 8.07
C THR A 517 5.06 -1.85 9.33
N GLN A 518 3.84 -2.15 9.78
CA GLN A 518 3.62 -3.11 10.88
C GLN A 518 4.28 -4.48 10.59
N ALA A 519 4.16 -4.99 9.37
CA ALA A 519 4.82 -6.25 8.97
C ALA A 519 6.35 -6.14 9.01
N GLY A 520 6.90 -4.98 8.61
CA GLY A 520 8.33 -4.69 8.74
C GLY A 520 8.79 -4.65 10.20
N VAL A 521 8.01 -4.01 11.08
CA VAL A 521 8.28 -3.95 12.53
C VAL A 521 8.33 -5.34 13.14
N GLU A 522 7.37 -6.21 12.79
CA GLU A 522 7.32 -7.59 13.29
C GLU A 522 8.53 -8.41 12.84
N LEU A 523 8.89 -8.35 11.56
CA LEU A 523 10.06 -9.04 11.02
C LEU A 523 11.35 -8.55 11.70
N LEU A 524 11.54 -7.24 11.83
CA LEU A 524 12.68 -6.67 12.56
C LEU A 524 12.74 -7.18 14.01
N ALA A 525 11.62 -7.14 14.71
CA ALA A 525 11.55 -7.50 16.11
C ALA A 525 11.89 -8.98 16.34
N ASP A 526 11.37 -9.89 15.51
CA ASP A 526 11.67 -11.32 15.63
C ASP A 526 13.13 -11.62 15.30
N HIS A 527 13.71 -11.00 14.26
CA HIS A 527 15.12 -11.19 13.91
C HIS A 527 16.09 -10.64 14.93
N ILE A 528 15.84 -9.43 15.43
CA ILE A 528 16.69 -8.80 16.43
C ILE A 528 16.56 -9.55 17.77
N ALA A 529 15.36 -9.97 18.17
CA ALA A 529 15.17 -10.77 19.39
C ALA A 529 15.91 -12.12 19.33
N ALA A 530 15.84 -12.83 18.19
CA ALA A 530 16.61 -14.05 17.99
C ALA A 530 18.13 -13.79 18.08
N GLY A 531 18.60 -12.67 17.52
CA GLY A 531 20.00 -12.23 17.63
C GLY A 531 20.45 -11.97 19.06
N ILE A 532 19.64 -11.27 19.85
CA ILE A 532 19.86 -11.06 21.29
C ILE A 532 19.97 -12.42 21.99
N GLY A 533 19.04 -13.34 21.72
CA GLY A 533 19.06 -14.68 22.29
C GLY A 533 20.36 -15.43 21.99
N ARG A 534 20.82 -15.41 20.73
CA ARG A 534 22.09 -16.04 20.31
C ARG A 534 23.31 -15.40 20.99
N ALA A 535 23.36 -14.07 21.06
CA ALA A 535 24.46 -13.34 21.69
C ALA A 535 24.58 -13.65 23.20
N LEU A 536 23.47 -14.02 23.84
CA LEU A 536 23.45 -14.28 25.27
C LEU A 536 23.78 -15.73 25.66
N ARG A 537 23.56 -16.69 24.75
CA ARG A 537 23.87 -18.10 24.96
C ARG A 537 25.38 -18.35 24.88
N PRO A 538 25.92 -19.33 25.62
CA PRO A 538 27.29 -19.79 25.42
C PRO A 538 27.49 -20.25 23.97
N ALA A 539 28.69 -20.07 23.42
CA ALA A 539 29.05 -20.74 22.17
C ALA A 539 28.86 -22.26 22.37
N ALA A 540 28.21 -22.92 21.42
CA ALA A 540 28.15 -24.38 21.43
C ALA A 540 29.59 -24.93 21.40
N PRO A 541 29.89 -26.00 22.18
CA PRO A 541 31.23 -26.57 22.27
C PRO A 541 31.77 -27.08 20.93
#